data_AF-A0AAD7Y9V1-F1
#
_entry.id   AF-A0AAD7Y9V1-F1
#
_cell.length_a   1.000
_cell.length_b   1.000
_cell.length_c   1.000
_cell.angle_alpha   90.00
_cell.angle_beta   90.00
_cell.angle_gamma   90.00
#
_symmetry.space_group_name_H-M   'P 1'
#
loop_
_entity.id
_entity.type
_entity.pdbx_description
1 polymer ?
#
loop_
_entity_poly.entity_id
_entity_poly.type
_entity_poly.pdbx_seq_one_letter_code
_entity_poly.pdbx_strand_id
1 'polypeptide(L)'
;MEEIFKELEKAGRTDVENLMKWLNDSKVIQTTKDEKVRGLFKEAADQKKVELEQFKTILAQIARDQARTVEQLSKQLAAKTPKVIDAAIVGLKAFKEALKDMK
;
A
#
# COMPACT_ATOMS: atom_id res chain seq x y z
N MET A 1 -1.02 -7.75 -0.41
CA MET A 1 -0.49 -6.47 0.13
C MET A 1 1.00 -6.38 -0.09
N GLU A 2 1.80 -7.33 0.41
CA GLU A 2 3.27 -7.25 0.37
C GLU A 2 3.83 -7.14 -1.05
N GLU A 3 3.32 -7.92 -2.00
CA GLU A 3 3.70 -7.81 -3.40
C GLU A 3 3.39 -6.42 -3.97
N ILE A 4 2.19 -5.89 -3.72
CA ILE A 4 1.77 -4.55 -4.17
C ILE A 4 2.66 -3.47 -3.57
N PHE A 5 3.00 -3.60 -2.29
CA PHE A 5 3.87 -2.65 -1.61
C PHE A 5 5.29 -2.68 -2.19
N LYS A 6 5.85 -3.87 -2.45
CA LYS A 6 7.15 -4.00 -3.13
C LYS A 6 7.15 -3.37 -4.51
N GLU A 7 6.05 -3.44 -5.24
CA GLU A 7 5.92 -2.76 -6.54
C GLU A 7 5.86 -1.23 -6.37
N LEU A 8 5.15 -0.72 -5.36
CA LEU A 8 5.19 0.71 -5.01
C LEU A 8 6.60 1.15 -4.61
N GLU A 9 7.33 0.31 -3.87
CA GLU A 9 8.71 0.57 -3.46
C GLU A 9 9.64 0.66 -4.67
N LYS A 10 9.57 -0.31 -5.59
CA LYS A 10 10.33 -0.28 -6.86
C LYS A 10 9.99 0.93 -7.72
N ALA A 11 8.74 1.38 -7.70
CA ALA A 11 8.29 2.57 -8.41
C ALA A 11 8.68 3.88 -7.70
N GLY A 12 9.30 3.82 -6.52
CA GLY A 12 9.65 5.00 -5.73
C GLY A 12 8.44 5.76 -5.19
N ARG A 13 7.33 5.06 -4.93
CA ARG A 13 6.03 5.60 -4.49
C ARG A 13 5.65 5.16 -3.07
N THR A 14 6.65 4.89 -2.23
CA THR A 14 6.47 4.57 -0.81
C THR A 14 6.66 5.78 0.09
N ASP A 15 6.70 6.98 -0.45
CA ASP A 15 6.60 8.22 0.32
C ASP A 15 5.19 8.38 0.93
N VAL A 16 5.12 9.21 1.97
CA VAL A 16 3.88 9.46 2.72
C VAL A 16 2.76 9.98 1.82
N GLU A 17 3.04 10.82 0.82
CA GLU A 17 1.99 11.37 -0.04
C GLU A 17 1.34 10.30 -0.91
N ASN A 18 2.16 9.44 -1.52
CA ASN A 18 1.68 8.34 -2.36
C ASN A 18 0.97 7.26 -1.53
N LEU A 19 1.45 6.95 -0.33
CA LEU A 19 0.76 6.00 0.56
C LEU A 19 -0.57 6.56 1.10
N MET A 20 -0.63 7.85 1.44
CA MET A 20 -1.89 8.51 1.82
C MET A 20 -2.90 8.51 0.67
N LYS A 21 -2.45 8.76 -0.56
CA LYS A 21 -3.30 8.63 -1.76
C LYS A 21 -3.81 7.20 -1.92
N TRP A 22 -2.95 6.20 -1.80
CA TRP A 22 -3.35 4.80 -1.93
C TRP A 22 -4.37 4.38 -0.86
N LEU A 23 -4.18 4.79 0.39
CA LEU A 23 -5.15 4.58 1.48
C LEU A 23 -6.50 5.24 1.17
N ASN A 24 -6.48 6.44 0.59
CA ASN A 24 -7.69 7.17 0.25
C ASN A 24 -8.44 6.56 -0.94
N ASP A 25 -7.72 6.24 -2.02
CA ASP A 25 -8.26 5.56 -3.21
C ASP A 25 -8.87 4.20 -2.84
N SER A 26 -8.28 3.55 -1.85
CA SER A 26 -8.75 2.28 -1.30
C SER A 26 -9.91 2.41 -0.31
N LYS A 27 -10.36 3.65 -0.04
CA LYS A 27 -11.38 3.97 0.96
C LYS A 27 -11.05 3.44 2.36
N VAL A 28 -9.75 3.24 2.64
CA VAL A 28 -9.26 2.97 4.00
C VAL A 28 -9.32 4.25 4.82
N ILE A 29 -9.01 5.40 4.21
CA ILE A 29 -9.18 6.72 4.83
C ILE A 29 -10.09 7.60 3.97
N GLN A 30 -10.77 8.56 4.59
CA GLN A 30 -11.71 9.43 3.90
C GLN A 30 -11.02 10.55 3.10
N THR A 31 -9.85 10.99 3.53
CA THR A 31 -9.10 12.08 2.88
C THR A 31 -7.59 11.92 3.06
N THR A 32 -6.82 12.34 2.05
CA THR A 32 -5.35 12.43 2.14
C THR A 32 -4.87 13.50 3.12
N LYS A 33 -5.78 14.35 3.62
CA LYS A 33 -5.49 15.37 4.65
C LYS A 33 -5.71 14.85 6.07
N ASP A 34 -5.94 13.55 6.27
CA ASP A 34 -6.13 12.99 7.59
C ASP A 34 -4.86 13.14 8.43
N GLU A 35 -4.87 14.10 9.36
CA GLU A 35 -3.72 14.44 10.18
C GLU A 35 -3.34 13.34 11.17
N LYS A 36 -4.31 12.51 11.60
CA LYS A 36 -4.02 11.39 12.49
C LYS A 36 -3.17 10.37 11.75
N VAL A 37 -3.62 9.94 10.57
CA VAL A 37 -2.91 8.96 9.76
C VAL A 37 -1.57 9.52 9.29
N ARG A 38 -1.51 10.79 8.86
CA ARG A 38 -0.24 11.46 8.56
C ARG A 38 0.70 11.52 9.77
N GLY A 39 0.17 11.69 10.97
CA GLY A 39 0.93 11.64 12.21
C GLY A 39 1.64 10.31 12.41
N LEU A 40 0.97 9.19 12.11
CA LEU A 40 1.57 7.85 12.20
C LEU A 40 2.77 7.68 11.25
N PHE A 41 2.75 8.36 10.10
CA PHE A 41 3.87 8.38 9.17
C PHE A 41 5.01 9.31 9.61
N LYS A 42 4.79 10.27 10.52
CA LYS A 42 5.86 11.14 11.02
C LYS A 42 6.85 10.38 11.91
N GLU A 43 6.41 9.28 12.50
CA GLU A 43 7.26 8.36 13.24
C GLU A 43 8.10 7.46 12.32
N ALA A 44 7.80 7.42 11.01
CA ALA A 44 8.64 6.71 10.05
C ALA A 44 9.98 7.44 9.92
N ALA A 45 11.07 6.67 9.98
CA ALA A 45 12.43 7.17 9.92
C ALA A 45 12.73 7.96 8.63
N ASP A 46 12.07 7.59 7.51
CA ASP A 46 12.15 8.30 6.24
C ASP A 46 10.75 8.51 5.63
N GLN A 47 10.31 9.76 5.59
CA GLN A 47 9.02 10.14 5.02
C GLN A 47 8.98 10.05 3.48
N LYS A 48 10.13 9.92 2.83
CA LYS A 48 10.24 9.72 1.37
C LYS A 48 10.31 8.24 1.00
N LYS A 49 10.59 7.36 1.95
CA LYS A 49 10.65 5.92 1.74
C LYS A 49 10.22 5.18 3.01
N VAL A 50 8.92 4.98 3.13
CA VAL A 50 8.35 4.15 4.20
C VAL A 50 8.64 2.69 3.89
N GLU A 51 9.12 1.94 4.88
CA GLU A 51 9.36 0.52 4.76
C GLU A 51 8.07 -0.30 4.93
N LEU A 52 8.06 -1.53 4.42
CA LEU A 52 6.90 -2.41 4.49
C LEU A 52 6.44 -2.65 5.94
N GLU A 53 7.38 -2.87 6.86
CA GLU A 53 7.07 -3.14 8.27
C GLU A 53 6.49 -1.89 8.98
N GLN A 54 6.99 -0.70 8.64
CA GLN A 54 6.42 0.56 9.11
C GLN A 54 5.00 0.74 8.56
N PHE A 55 4.79 0.48 7.28
CA PHE A 55 3.46 0.58 6.67
C PHE A 55 2.47 -0.42 7.28
N LYS A 56 2.88 -1.67 7.53
CA LYS A 56 2.06 -2.68 8.24
C LYS A 56 1.68 -2.21 9.64
N THR A 57 2.62 -1.59 10.36
CA THR A 57 2.37 -1.05 11.71
C THR A 57 1.33 0.06 11.68
N ILE A 58 1.45 1.00 10.74
CA ILE A 58 0.49 2.09 10.53
C ILE A 58 -0.89 1.50 10.18
N LEU A 59 -0.95 0.51 9.29
CA LEU A 59 -2.19 -0.19 8.96
C LEU A 59 -2.84 -0.88 10.16
N ALA A 60 -2.04 -1.46 11.05
CA ALA A 60 -2.54 -2.06 12.29
C ALA A 60 -3.13 -1.01 13.24
N GLN A 61 -2.54 0.19 13.33
CA GLN A 61 -3.11 1.30 14.09
C GLN A 61 -4.42 1.79 13.46
N ILE A 62 -4.44 2.01 12.14
CA ILE A 62 -5.67 2.41 11.42
C ILE A 62 -6.79 1.36 11.61
N ALA A 63 -6.44 0.08 11.52
CA ALA A 63 -7.39 -1.02 11.73
C ALA A 63 -7.99 -0.97 13.14
N ARG A 64 -7.16 -0.77 14.17
CA ARG A 64 -7.62 -0.61 15.56
C ARG A 64 -8.56 0.59 15.71
N ASP A 65 -8.17 1.75 15.17
CA ASP A 65 -8.97 2.98 15.24
C ASP A 65 -10.33 2.86 14.56
N GLN A 66 -10.42 2.05 13.49
CA GLN A 66 -11.65 1.82 12.74
C GLN A 66 -12.45 0.59 13.20
N ALA A 67 -12.03 -0.09 14.27
CA ALA A 67 -12.59 -1.37 14.70
C ALA A 67 -12.65 -2.42 13.56
N ARG A 68 -11.61 -2.45 12.73
CA ARG A 68 -11.42 -3.38 11.60
C ARG A 68 -10.17 -4.23 11.81
N THR A 69 -10.01 -5.26 11.00
CA THR A 69 -8.78 -6.05 10.97
C THR A 69 -7.83 -5.58 9.87
N VAL A 70 -6.52 -5.79 10.08
CA VAL A 70 -5.50 -5.54 9.06
C VAL A 70 -5.82 -6.31 7.78
N GLU A 71 -6.36 -7.52 7.89
CA GLU A 71 -6.73 -8.34 6.75
C GLU A 71 -7.86 -7.70 5.92
N GLN A 72 -8.87 -7.11 6.57
CA GLN A 72 -9.94 -6.38 5.87
C GLN A 72 -9.39 -5.16 5.12
N LEU A 73 -8.52 -4.37 5.76
CA LEU A 73 -7.90 -3.21 5.12
C LEU A 73 -6.96 -3.63 3.99
N SER A 74 -6.22 -4.73 4.16
CA SER A 74 -5.34 -5.32 3.15
C SER A 74 -6.11 -5.74 1.90
N LYS A 75 -7.29 -6.35 2.08
CA LYS A 75 -8.18 -6.74 0.99
C LYS A 75 -8.71 -5.50 0.25
N GLN A 76 -9.09 -4.44 0.96
CA GLN A 76 -9.52 -3.19 0.34
C GLN A 76 -8.39 -2.52 -0.46
N LEU A 77 -7.18 -2.46 0.10
CA LEU A 77 -5.98 -1.94 -0.58
C LEU A 77 -5.64 -2.73 -1.84
N ALA A 78 -5.77 -4.06 -1.79
CA ALA A 78 -5.52 -4.93 -2.94
C ALA A 78 -6.60 -4.82 -4.02
N ALA A 79 -7.85 -4.54 -3.65
CA ALA A 79 -8.95 -4.33 -4.59
C ALA A 79 -8.90 -2.94 -5.27
N LYS A 80 -8.16 -2.00 -4.69
CA LYS A 80 -8.06 -0.60 -5.11
C LYS A 80 -6.59 -0.19 -5.27
N THR A 81 -5.82 -1.04 -5.91
CA THR A 81 -4.49 -0.67 -6.38
C THR A 81 -4.59 0.50 -7.36
N PRO A 82 -3.70 1.51 -7.26
CA PRO A 82 -3.68 2.61 -8.21
C PRO A 82 -3.56 2.06 -9.64
N LYS A 83 -4.43 2.50 -10.57
CA LYS A 83 -4.44 2.04 -11.96
C LYS A 83 -3.11 2.20 -12.70
N VAL A 84 -2.20 3.01 -12.18
CA VAL A 84 -0.82 3.13 -12.70
C VAL A 84 0.03 1.87 -12.42
N ILE A 85 -0.39 0.99 -11.52
CA ILE A 85 0.19 -0.35 -11.34
C ILE A 85 -0.35 -1.31 -12.40
N ASP A 86 -1.47 -1.06 -13.10
CA ASP A 86 -1.95 -1.98 -14.17
C ASP A 86 -0.89 -2.25 -15.23
N ALA A 87 -0.08 -1.26 -15.61
CA ALA A 87 1.03 -1.47 -16.56
C ALA A 87 2.14 -2.38 -16.01
N ALA A 88 2.38 -2.37 -14.69
CA ALA A 88 3.32 -3.29 -14.02
C ALA A 88 2.68 -4.65 -13.68
N ILE A 89 1.36 -4.71 -13.46
CA ILE A 89 0.58 -5.94 -13.24
C ILE A 89 0.46 -6.75 -14.54
N VAL A 90 0.42 -6.10 -15.70
CA VAL A 90 0.59 -6.80 -17.00
C VAL A 90 1.99 -7.44 -17.07
N GLY A 91 3.03 -6.74 -16.61
CA GLY A 91 4.39 -7.29 -16.48
C GLY A 91 4.48 -8.46 -15.48
N LEU A 92 3.79 -8.39 -14.34
CA LEU A 92 3.75 -9.45 -13.32
C LEU A 92 2.86 -10.64 -13.71
N LYS A 93 1.75 -10.43 -14.42
CA LYS A 93 0.97 -11.53 -15.02
C LYS A 93 1.78 -12.24 -16.09
N ALA A 94 2.43 -11.50 -16.99
CA ALA A 94 3.33 -12.08 -17.99
C ALA A 94 4.52 -12.81 -17.34
N PHE A 95 5.11 -12.27 -16.27
CA PHE A 95 6.18 -12.91 -15.51
C PHE A 95 5.70 -14.16 -14.74
N LYS A 96 4.51 -14.11 -14.15
CA LYS A 96 3.91 -15.25 -13.42
C LYS A 96 3.41 -16.35 -14.36
N GLU A 97 2.97 -16.03 -15.57
CA GLU A 97 2.72 -17.01 -16.63
C GLU A 97 4.02 -17.59 -17.18
N ALA A 98 5.03 -16.76 -17.47
CA ALA A 98 6.35 -17.21 -17.93
C ALA A 98 7.05 -18.18 -16.94
N LEU A 99 6.89 -17.97 -15.63
CA LEU A 99 7.39 -18.90 -14.60
C LEU A 99 6.56 -20.19 -14.48
N LYS A 100 5.30 -20.18 -14.91
CA LYS A 100 4.42 -21.36 -14.89
C LYS A 100 4.67 -22.28 -16.09
N ASP A 101 5.06 -21.70 -17.22
CA ASP A 101 5.48 -22.40 -18.44
C ASP A 101 6.93 -22.93 -18.40
N MET A 102 7.71 -22.56 -17.37
CA MET A 102 9.10 -23.00 -17.20
C MET A 102 9.26 -24.36 -16.48
N LYS A 103 8.23 -25.22 -16.54
CA LYS A 103 8.24 -26.54 -15.89
C LYS A 103 8.92 -27.61 -16.74
#